data_AF-A0A382SB48-F1
#
_entry.id   AF-A0A382SB48-F1
#
_cell.length_a   1.000
_cell.length_b   1.000
_cell.length_c   1.000
_cell.angle_alpha   90.00
_cell.angle_beta   90.00
_cell.angle_gamma   90.00
#
_symmetry.space_group_name_H-M   'P 1'
#
loop_
_entity.id
_entity.type
_entity.pdbx_description
1 polymer ?
#
loop_
_entity_poly.entity_id
_entity_poly.type
_entity_poly.pdbx_seq_one_letter_code
_entity_poly.pdbx_strand_id
1 'polypeptide(L)'
;MNEYEQDNKYTAGFTTKVISEDFEPGLSEDVVKRLSAIKNEPEWVTEFRLKAFARLEKIKEPDWANVDYKPIDYQSLSYYSAPKFRDKDDIPQEILDTFEKLGVPLH
;
A
#
# COMPACT_ATOMS: atom_id res chain seq x y z
N MET A 1 -21.89 -18.78 -7.70
CA MET A 1 -20.70 -18.95 -8.55
C MET A 1 -20.13 -17.57 -8.78
N ASN A 2 -18.88 -17.31 -8.39
CA ASN A 2 -18.25 -15.98 -8.45
C ASN A 2 -17.76 -15.70 -9.87
N GLU A 3 -18.24 -14.63 -10.50
CA GLU A 3 -17.93 -14.25 -11.90
C GLU A 3 -16.90 -13.11 -11.99
N TYR A 4 -16.09 -12.89 -10.95
CA TYR A 4 -15.13 -11.78 -10.88
C TYR A 4 -13.65 -12.20 -10.92
N GLU A 5 -13.34 -13.40 -11.42
CA GLU A 5 -11.97 -13.77 -11.81
C GLU A 5 -11.82 -13.60 -13.34
N GLN A 6 -12.03 -12.39 -13.84
CA GLN A 6 -11.42 -12.03 -15.12
C GLN A 6 -10.00 -11.59 -14.83
N ASP A 7 -9.11 -12.56 -14.97
CA ASP A 7 -7.67 -12.45 -15.13
C ASP A 7 -7.38 -11.59 -16.38
N ASN A 8 -7.70 -10.28 -16.31
CA ASN A 8 -7.31 -9.28 -17.29
C ASN A 8 -5.80 -9.09 -17.13
N LYS A 9 -5.04 -10.09 -17.57
CA LYS A 9 -3.59 -10.03 -17.72
C LYS A 9 -3.31 -8.91 -18.70
N TYR A 10 -2.96 -7.77 -18.13
CA TYR A 10 -2.45 -6.61 -18.83
C TYR A 10 -1.28 -7.08 -19.69
N THR A 11 -1.53 -7.40 -20.95
CA THR A 11 -0.59 -8.13 -21.82
C THR A 11 0.61 -7.26 -22.20
N ALA A 12 0.43 -5.94 -22.07
CA ALA A 12 1.46 -4.92 -22.26
C ALA A 12 2.03 -4.39 -20.93
N GLY A 13 1.72 -5.01 -19.78
CA GLY A 13 2.19 -4.56 -18.48
C GLY A 13 3.59 -5.06 -18.17
N PHE A 14 4.56 -4.14 -18.03
CA PHE A 14 5.84 -4.47 -17.43
C PHE A 14 5.63 -4.74 -15.93
N THR A 15 6.03 -5.92 -15.46
CA THR A 15 5.96 -6.30 -14.04
C THR A 15 7.37 -6.60 -13.56
N THR A 16 7.78 -5.95 -12.48
CA THR A 16 9.08 -6.18 -11.84
C THR A 16 8.80 -6.60 -10.41
N LYS A 17 9.28 -7.79 -10.03
CA LYS A 17 9.12 -8.27 -8.65
C LYS A 17 10.15 -7.55 -7.80
N VAL A 18 9.69 -6.67 -6.91
CA VAL A 18 10.54 -6.00 -5.95
C VAL A 18 10.34 -6.64 -4.58
N ILE A 19 11.42 -6.81 -3.84
CA ILE A 19 11.36 -7.31 -2.47
C ILE A 19 10.96 -6.15 -1.57
N SER A 20 9.77 -6.25 -0.97
CA SER A 20 9.25 -5.30 0.02
C SER A 20 9.40 -5.82 1.44
N GLU A 21 9.41 -4.89 2.38
CA GLU A 21 9.05 -5.12 3.77
C GLU A 21 7.66 -4.57 4.00
N ASP A 22 6.77 -5.48 4.36
CA ASP A 22 5.36 -5.19 4.58
C ASP A 22 5.03 -5.38 6.07
N PHE A 23 3.98 -4.70 6.51
CA PHE A 23 3.35 -5.08 7.78
C PHE A 23 2.40 -6.26 7.58
N GLU A 24 2.18 -6.99 8.66
CA GLU A 24 1.08 -7.94 8.72
C GLU A 24 -0.26 -7.25 8.44
N PRO A 25 -1.22 -7.94 7.80
CA PRO A 25 -2.55 -7.41 7.61
C PRO A 25 -3.21 -6.98 8.92
N GLY A 26 -3.97 -5.89 8.83
CA GLY A 26 -4.77 -5.38 9.94
C GLY A 26 -4.40 -3.95 10.34
N LEU A 27 -5.41 -3.24 10.82
CA LEU A 27 -5.25 -1.88 11.33
C LEU A 27 -5.55 -1.83 12.81
N SER A 28 -4.55 -1.38 13.58
CA SER A 28 -4.65 -1.15 15.02
C SER A 28 -3.88 0.11 15.41
N GLU A 29 -4.08 0.61 16.63
CA GLU A 29 -3.26 1.70 17.15
C GLU A 29 -1.75 1.40 17.13
N ASP A 30 -1.38 0.13 17.37
CA ASP A 30 0.02 -0.29 17.41
C ASP A 30 0.66 -0.22 16.02
N VAL A 31 -0.09 -0.63 14.99
CA VAL A 31 0.29 -0.46 13.58
C VAL A 31 0.49 1.02 13.25
N VAL A 32 -0.40 1.90 13.70
CA VAL A 32 -0.28 3.35 13.49
C VAL A 32 0.98 3.91 14.18
N LYS A 33 1.21 3.56 15.44
CA LYS A 33 2.40 4.01 16.21
C LYS A 33 3.69 3.50 15.57
N ARG A 34 3.73 2.23 15.19
CA ARG A 34 4.87 1.61 14.50
C ARG A 34 5.15 2.28 13.16
N LEU A 35 4.12 2.58 12.37
CA LEU A 35 4.27 3.31 11.11
C LEU A 35 4.89 4.69 11.33
N SER A 36 4.37 5.46 12.28
CA SER A 36 4.90 6.79 12.60
C SER A 36 6.37 6.74 13.07
N ALA A 37 6.72 5.73 13.87
CA ALA A 37 8.10 5.51 14.30
C ALA A 37 9.03 5.19 13.12
N ILE A 38 8.63 4.31 12.20
CA ILE A 38 9.42 3.98 10.99
C ILE A 38 9.62 5.20 10.10
N LYS A 39 8.61 6.05 9.99
CA LYS A 39 8.65 7.28 9.18
C LYS A 39 9.33 8.45 9.89
N ASN A 40 9.78 8.26 11.14
CA ASN A 40 10.36 9.30 11.98
C ASN A 40 9.50 10.57 12.01
N GLU A 41 8.19 10.38 12.16
CA GLU A 41 7.21 11.46 12.13
C GLU A 41 7.27 12.30 13.42
N PRO A 42 7.05 13.63 13.33
CA PRO A 42 6.90 14.46 14.52
C PRO A 42 5.62 14.07 15.28
N GLU A 43 5.61 14.28 16.59
CA GLU A 43 4.56 13.81 17.51
C GLU A 43 3.14 14.20 17.08
N TRP A 44 2.95 15.42 16.58
CA TRP A 44 1.65 15.91 16.13
C TRP A 44 1.07 15.09 14.96
N VAL A 45 1.91 14.51 14.10
CA VAL A 45 1.45 13.64 12.99
C VAL A 45 0.98 12.30 13.55
N THR A 46 1.73 11.73 14.49
CA THR A 46 1.33 10.49 15.19
C THR A 46 -0.01 10.67 15.88
N GLU A 47 -0.20 11.77 16.60
CA GLU A 47 -1.49 12.10 17.23
C GLU A 47 -2.61 12.28 16.21
N PHE A 48 -2.34 12.95 15.09
CA PHE A 48 -3.31 13.14 14.02
C PHE A 48 -3.77 11.79 13.45
N ARG A 49 -2.83 10.87 13.18
CA ARG A 49 -3.14 9.52 12.71
C ARG A 49 -3.96 8.73 13.72
N LEU A 50 -3.63 8.80 15.01
CA LEU A 50 -4.40 8.13 16.06
C LEU A 50 -5.84 8.67 16.17
N LYS A 51 -6.01 10.00 16.06
CA LYS A 51 -7.34 10.63 16.01
C LYS A 51 -8.13 10.19 14.78
N ALA A 52 -7.47 10.06 13.63
CA ALA A 52 -8.09 9.57 12.40
C ALA A 52 -8.51 8.10 12.52
N PHE A 53 -7.66 7.24 13.10
CA PHE A 53 -7.98 5.84 13.38
C PHE A 53 -9.21 5.70 14.29
N ALA A 54 -9.22 6.39 15.43
CA ALA A 54 -10.36 6.37 16.36
C ALA A 54 -11.67 6.91 15.75
N ARG A 55 -11.56 7.76 14.72
CA ARG A 55 -12.72 8.23 13.94
C ARG A 55 -13.17 7.16 12.95
N LEU A 56 -12.24 6.52 12.25
CA LEU A 56 -12.52 5.46 11.28
C LEU A 56 -13.30 4.31 11.93
N GLU A 57 -12.92 3.89 13.14
CA GLU A 57 -13.62 2.83 13.90
C GLU A 57 -15.11 3.15 14.18
N LYS A 58 -15.49 4.42 14.16
CA LYS A 58 -16.86 4.88 14.46
C LYS A 58 -17.66 5.21 13.20
N ILE A 59 -16.99 5.42 12.07
CA ILE A 59 -17.65 5.74 10.81
C ILE A 59 -18.29 4.46 10.28
N LYS A 60 -19.54 4.58 9.85
CA LYS A 60 -20.20 3.53 9.07
C LYS A 60 -20.06 3.87 7.60
N GLU A 61 -19.78 2.85 6.82
CA GLU A 61 -19.74 2.97 5.37
C GLU A 61 -21.13 3.39 4.85
N PRO A 62 -21.22 4.41 3.98
CA PRO A 62 -22.50 4.83 3.42
C PRO A 62 -22.96 3.87 2.31
N ASP A 63 -24.26 3.63 2.24
CA ASP A 63 -24.86 2.92 1.12
C ASP A 63 -25.00 3.86 -0.08
N TRP A 64 -24.36 3.51 -1.20
CA TRP A 64 -24.40 4.30 -2.43
C TRP A 64 -25.56 3.86 -3.31
N ALA A 65 -26.43 4.79 -3.70
CA ALA A 65 -27.70 4.48 -4.37
C ALA A 65 -27.58 3.71 -5.71
N ASN A 66 -26.46 3.83 -6.42
CA ASN A 66 -26.29 3.27 -7.78
C ASN A 66 -25.03 2.39 -7.92
N VAL A 67 -24.39 2.02 -6.81
CA VAL A 67 -23.16 1.22 -6.83
C VAL A 67 -23.35 0.03 -5.90
N ASP A 68 -23.37 -1.16 -6.48
CA ASP A 68 -23.33 -2.41 -5.73
C ASP A 68 -21.89 -2.92 -5.72
N TYR A 69 -21.35 -3.14 -4.52
CA TYR A 69 -20.01 -3.66 -4.33
C TYR A 69 -19.95 -4.46 -3.03
N LYS A 70 -19.02 -5.42 -2.99
CA LYS A 70 -18.79 -6.19 -1.78
C LYS A 70 -18.13 -5.29 -0.73
N PRO A 71 -18.56 -5.33 0.54
CA PRO A 71 -17.92 -4.60 1.62
C PRO A 71 -16.41 -4.85 1.65
N ILE A 72 -15.64 -3.81 1.90
CA ILE A 72 -14.18 -3.90 1.96
C ILE A 72 -13.79 -4.52 3.31
N ASP A 73 -13.02 -5.60 3.28
CA ASP A 73 -12.36 -6.11 4.49
C ASP A 73 -11.09 -5.30 4.76
N TYR A 74 -11.26 -4.19 5.48
CA TYR A 74 -10.16 -3.31 5.88
C TYR A 74 -9.10 -4.00 6.74
N GLN A 75 -9.41 -5.12 7.40
CA GLN A 75 -8.45 -5.84 8.24
C GLN A 75 -7.59 -6.83 7.45
N SER A 76 -8.00 -7.18 6.22
CA SER A 76 -7.17 -7.97 5.30
C SER A 76 -6.05 -7.17 4.62
N LEU A 77 -6.04 -5.84 4.79
CA LEU A 77 -5.08 -4.96 4.13
C LEU A 77 -3.79 -4.80 4.95
N SER A 78 -2.66 -4.71 4.26
CA SER A 78 -1.40 -4.25 4.85
C SER A 78 -1.31 -2.72 4.74
N TYR A 79 -1.03 -2.06 5.87
CA TYR A 79 -1.00 -0.59 5.97
C TYR A 79 0.40 0.03 5.83
N TYR A 80 1.39 -0.80 5.53
CA TYR A 80 2.74 -0.36 5.23
C TYR A 80 3.41 -1.35 4.30
N SER A 81 4.00 -0.82 3.23
CA SER A 81 4.86 -1.53 2.30
C SER A 81 5.96 -0.57 1.86
N ALA A 82 7.20 -1.02 1.94
CA ALA A 82 8.35 -0.26 1.45
C ALA A 82 9.37 -1.19 0.80
N PRO A 83 10.10 -0.75 -0.24
CA PRO A 83 11.18 -1.53 -0.80
C PRO A 83 12.29 -1.73 0.25
N LYS A 84 12.93 -2.91 0.23
CA LYS A 84 14.11 -3.19 1.07
C LYS A 84 15.30 -2.31 0.71
N PHE A 85 15.48 -2.05 -0.58
CA PHE A 85 16.57 -1.22 -1.09
C PHE A 85 16.10 0.23 -1.14
N ARG A 86 16.80 1.10 -0.41
CA ARG A 86 16.49 2.54 -0.34
C ARG A 86 17.58 3.41 -0.95
N ASP A 87 18.80 2.91 -0.99
CA ASP A 87 19.94 3.61 -1.56
C ASP A 87 20.01 3.39 -3.08
N LYS A 88 20.41 4.44 -3.80
CA LYS A 88 20.52 4.40 -5.27
C LYS A 88 21.54 3.38 -5.74
N ASP A 89 22.55 3.11 -4.92
CA ASP A 89 23.67 2.23 -5.25
C ASP A 89 23.31 0.74 -5.09
N ASP A 90 22.24 0.44 -4.33
CA ASP A 90 21.74 -0.93 -4.06
C ASP A 90 20.49 -1.28 -4.87
N ILE A 91 20.19 -0.52 -5.94
CA ILE A 91 19.06 -0.82 -6.82
C ILE A 91 19.36 -2.10 -7.61
N PRO A 92 18.52 -3.15 -7.50
CA PRO A 92 18.69 -4.36 -8.29
C PRO A 92 18.67 -4.08 -9.80
N GLN A 93 19.53 -4.77 -10.55
CA GLN A 93 19.64 -4.61 -12.01
C GLN A 93 18.28 -4.75 -12.72
N GLU A 94 17.41 -5.64 -12.26
CA GLU A 94 16.07 -5.84 -12.83
C GLU A 94 15.21 -4.56 -12.82
N ILE A 95 15.38 -3.70 -11.81
CA ILE A 95 14.69 -2.42 -11.73
C ILE A 95 15.27 -1.47 -12.79
N LEU A 96 16.61 -1.37 -12.88
CA LEU A 96 17.28 -0.53 -13.88
C LEU A 96 16.87 -0.91 -15.31
N ASP A 97 16.88 -2.21 -15.63
CA ASP A 97 16.45 -2.74 -16.92
C ASP A 97 14.98 -2.41 -17.23
N THR A 98 14.15 -2.30 -16.19
CA THR A 98 12.74 -1.89 -16.34
C THR A 98 12.64 -0.41 -16.68
N PHE A 99 13.40 0.46 -16.01
CA PHE A 99 13.46 1.89 -16.34
C PHE A 99 13.93 2.14 -17.78
N GLU A 100 14.94 1.38 -18.24
CA GLU A 100 15.40 1.43 -19.64
C GLU A 100 14.33 0.98 -20.63
N LYS A 101 13.65 -0.14 -20.37
CA LYS A 101 12.52 -0.62 -21.21
C LYS A 101 11.39 0.39 -21.30
N LEU A 102 11.14 1.13 -20.23
CA LEU A 102 10.12 2.19 -20.17
C LEU A 102 10.59 3.50 -20.80
N GLY A 103 11.87 3.62 -21.20
CA GLY A 103 12.44 4.84 -21.78
C GLY A 103 12.57 5.99 -20.77
N VAL A 104 12.62 5.68 -19.47
CA VAL A 104 12.76 6.69 -18.40
C VAL A 104 14.24 6.81 -18.04
N PRO A 105 14.88 7.96 -18.33
CA PRO A 105 16.28 8.14 -18.00
C PRO A 105 16.51 8.27 -16.49
N LEU A 106 17.48 7.51 -15.98
CA LEU A 106 18.03 7.65 -14.63
C LEU A 106 19.27 8.56 -14.73
N HIS A 107 19.07 9.87 -14.64
CA HIS A 107 20.15 10.87 -14.56
C HIS A 107 20.20 11.48 -13.15
#